data_AF-A0A395IX86-F1
#
_entry.id   AF-A0A395IX86-F1
#
_cell.length_a   1.000
_cell.length_b   1.000
_cell.length_c   1.000
_cell.angle_alpha   90.00
_cell.angle_beta   90.00
_cell.angle_gamma   90.00
#
_symmetry.space_group_name_H-M   'P 1'
#
loop_
_entity.id
_entity.type
_entity.pdbx_description
1 polymer ?
#
loop_
_entity_poly.entity_id
_entity_poly.type
_entity_poly.pdbx_seq_one_letter_code
_entity_poly.pdbx_strand_id
1 'polypeptide(L)'
;MPLLPPIHPSLSFTRTFTSTARIFAKSTKQRLAAEHADVPPYPYGPSQFYKQSNFGLYGLQKIRYGNIVSEKNEIKTRRHWRPNVQRKRLYSPSLGKQIKLRVTTKVLRSIDKAGGLDEYLLGEKTRRLKELGMGGWKLRWRIMQTDAVKERFRAQREKLGLPPKEEVYLDESGFGITKEEIMEQVRKYDEAMARDSEVIVGEEAEEAKESEILKEDFMREEQPQERQPVL
;
A
#
# COMPACT_ATOMS: atom_id res chain seq x y z
N MET A 1 18.19 -60.03 40.33
CA MET A 1 17.74 -58.63 40.13
C MET A 1 18.38 -58.12 38.85
N PRO A 2 17.62 -57.73 37.81
CA PRO A 2 18.22 -57.17 36.61
C PRO A 2 18.67 -55.73 36.89
N LEU A 3 19.96 -55.45 36.70
CA LEU A 3 20.54 -54.12 36.83
C LEU A 3 20.16 -53.29 35.60
N LEU A 4 19.51 -52.15 35.83
CA LEU A 4 19.27 -51.15 34.76
C LEU A 4 20.61 -50.47 34.39
N PRO A 5 20.90 -50.26 33.10
CA PRO A 5 22.12 -49.58 32.68
C PRO A 5 22.11 -48.09 33.06
N PRO A 6 23.28 -47.46 33.30
CA PRO A 6 23.38 -46.06 33.68
C PRO A 6 22.98 -45.14 32.53
N ILE A 7 22.00 -44.27 32.77
CA ILE A 7 21.56 -43.23 31.84
C ILE A 7 22.64 -42.13 31.83
N HIS A 8 23.35 -41.99 30.70
CA HIS A 8 24.34 -40.93 30.53
C HIS A 8 23.68 -39.54 30.49
N PRO A 9 24.28 -38.50 31.10
CA PRO A 9 23.74 -37.13 31.14
C PRO A 9 23.76 -36.41 29.79
N SER A 10 24.19 -37.06 28.70
CA SER A 10 24.17 -36.51 27.35
C SER A 10 22.83 -36.65 26.63
N LEU A 11 21.84 -37.32 27.24
CA LEU A 11 20.51 -37.55 26.66
C LEU A 11 19.40 -36.64 27.20
N SER A 12 19.74 -35.51 27.84
CA SER A 12 18.76 -34.61 28.48
C SER A 12 18.65 -33.22 27.82
N PHE A 13 19.02 -33.09 26.55
CA PHE A 13 18.59 -31.95 25.74
C PHE A 13 17.98 -32.44 24.42
N THR A 14 16.79 -33.05 24.53
CA THR A 14 15.87 -33.09 23.39
C THR A 14 15.48 -31.65 23.09
N ARG A 15 16.18 -31.01 22.13
CA ARG A 15 15.67 -29.80 21.49
C ARG A 15 14.30 -30.16 20.94
N THR A 16 13.25 -29.66 21.58
CA THR A 16 11.90 -29.73 21.04
C THR A 16 11.93 -28.96 19.72
N PHE A 17 11.85 -29.68 18.61
CA PHE A 17 11.62 -29.06 17.32
C PHE A 17 10.20 -28.50 17.34
N THR A 18 10.05 -27.21 17.64
CA THR A 18 8.78 -26.51 17.45
C THR A 18 8.43 -26.63 15.96
N SER A 19 7.35 -27.34 15.66
CA SER A 19 6.85 -27.57 14.31
C SER A 19 5.91 -26.47 13.83
N THR A 20 5.77 -25.37 14.59
CA THR A 20 4.92 -24.25 14.20
C THR A 20 5.37 -23.73 12.84
N ALA A 21 4.50 -23.87 11.84
CA ALA A 21 4.75 -23.39 10.50
C ALA A 21 5.06 -21.89 10.58
N ARG A 22 6.25 -21.47 10.16
CA ARG A 22 6.56 -20.04 10.08
C ARG A 22 5.58 -19.41 9.08
N ILE A 23 4.86 -18.38 9.51
CA ILE A 23 4.03 -17.56 8.61
C ILE A 23 4.94 -17.05 7.50
N PHE A 24 4.78 -17.55 6.28
CA PHE A 24 5.57 -17.10 5.14
C PHE A 24 5.20 -15.65 4.82
N ALA A 25 6.19 -14.76 4.86
CA ALA A 25 5.99 -13.37 4.43
C ALA A 25 5.46 -13.34 2.98
N LYS A 26 4.37 -12.61 2.74
CA LYS A 26 3.80 -12.44 1.39
C LYS A 26 4.87 -11.98 0.41
N SER A 27 4.91 -12.56 -0.79
CA SER A 27 5.77 -12.07 -1.86
C SER A 27 5.46 -10.60 -2.15
N THR A 28 6.46 -9.80 -2.55
CA THR A 28 6.26 -8.39 -2.92
C THR A 28 5.14 -8.19 -3.94
N LYS A 29 4.92 -9.14 -4.85
CA LYS A 29 3.82 -9.10 -5.83
C LYS A 29 2.46 -9.34 -5.16
N GLN A 30 2.36 -10.34 -4.28
CA GLN A 30 1.13 -10.63 -3.53
C GLN A 30 0.78 -9.51 -2.56
N ARG A 31 1.78 -8.94 -1.88
CA ARG A 31 1.58 -7.77 -1.03
C ARG A 31 1.05 -6.59 -1.83
N LEU A 32 1.63 -6.31 -2.99
CA LEU A 32 1.17 -5.22 -3.85
C LEU A 32 -0.26 -5.47 -4.34
N ALA A 33 -0.59 -6.69 -4.76
CA ALA A 33 -1.95 -7.04 -5.16
C ALA A 33 -2.95 -6.84 -4.01
N ALA A 34 -2.63 -7.32 -2.81
CA ALA A 34 -3.48 -7.13 -1.64
C ALA A 34 -3.66 -5.65 -1.24
N GLU A 35 -2.61 -4.83 -1.34
CA GLU A 35 -2.69 -3.40 -1.04
C GLU A 35 -3.50 -2.59 -2.07
N HIS A 36 -3.71 -3.14 -3.27
CA HIS A 36 -4.34 -2.47 -4.42
C HIS A 36 -5.60 -3.20 -4.90
N ALA A 37 -6.17 -4.12 -4.11
CA ALA A 37 -7.36 -4.87 -4.50
C ALA A 37 -8.58 -3.96 -4.71
N ASP A 38 -8.77 -2.98 -3.84
CA ASP A 38 -9.94 -2.08 -3.86
C ASP A 38 -9.71 -0.80 -4.69
N VAL A 39 -8.52 -0.64 -5.27
CA VAL A 39 -8.13 0.61 -5.96
C VAL A 39 -8.18 0.39 -7.46
N PRO A 40 -8.79 1.29 -8.25
CA PRO A 40 -8.83 1.19 -9.70
C PRO A 40 -7.44 0.95 -10.31
N PRO A 41 -7.33 0.19 -11.41
CA PRO A 41 -6.05 -0.15 -11.99
C PRO A 41 -5.28 1.10 -12.41
N TYR A 42 -4.02 1.19 -11.97
CA TYR A 42 -3.16 2.31 -12.31
C TYR A 42 -2.82 2.29 -13.82
N PRO A 43 -3.00 3.41 -14.57
CA PRO A 43 -2.87 3.42 -16.03
C PRO A 43 -1.53 2.91 -16.59
N TYR A 44 -0.44 3.06 -15.84
CA TYR A 44 0.90 2.64 -16.28
C TYR A 44 1.36 1.31 -15.65
N GLY A 45 0.52 0.71 -14.81
CA GLY A 45 0.82 -0.54 -14.11
C GLY A 45 1.97 -0.45 -13.09
N PRO A 46 2.26 -1.57 -12.39
CA PRO A 46 3.30 -1.63 -11.37
C PRO A 46 4.71 -1.65 -11.99
N SER A 47 5.67 -1.05 -11.30
CA SER A 47 7.08 -1.09 -11.72
C SER A 47 7.64 -2.50 -11.61
N GLN A 48 8.14 -3.03 -12.73
CA GLN A 48 8.78 -4.35 -12.79
C GLN A 48 10.19 -4.32 -12.20
N PHE A 49 10.90 -3.22 -12.42
CA PHE A 49 12.24 -2.99 -11.89
C PHE A 49 12.18 -2.16 -10.62
N TYR A 50 13.09 -2.43 -9.67
CA TYR A 50 13.15 -1.69 -8.40
C TYR A 50 11.80 -1.69 -7.66
N LYS A 51 11.20 -2.88 -7.48
CA LYS A 51 9.84 -3.12 -6.92
C LYS A 51 9.55 -2.39 -5.59
N GLN A 52 10.59 -2.03 -4.85
CA GLN A 52 10.52 -1.18 -3.67
C GLN A 52 9.81 0.16 -3.95
N SER A 53 9.94 0.72 -5.16
CA SER A 53 9.30 1.98 -5.54
C SER A 53 7.78 1.91 -5.62
N ASN A 54 7.20 0.72 -5.74
CA ASN A 54 5.74 0.57 -5.78
C ASN A 54 5.06 0.93 -4.46
N PHE A 55 5.78 0.91 -3.34
CA PHE A 55 5.25 1.12 -1.98
C PHE A 55 5.59 2.49 -1.39
N GLY A 56 5.86 3.49 -2.22
CA GLY A 56 6.18 4.84 -1.76
C GLY A 56 6.28 5.84 -2.91
N LEU A 57 6.70 7.06 -2.60
CA LEU A 57 6.79 8.15 -3.57
C LEU A 57 8.23 8.36 -4.04
N TYR A 58 8.55 7.88 -5.24
CA TYR A 58 9.92 7.88 -5.77
C TYR A 58 10.14 8.87 -6.92
N GLY A 59 9.09 9.39 -7.54
CA GLY A 59 9.21 10.41 -8.59
C GLY A 59 10.02 9.93 -9.79
N LEU A 60 9.75 8.70 -10.27
CA LEU A 60 10.49 7.98 -11.32
C LEU A 60 11.96 7.67 -11.00
N GLN A 61 12.44 7.94 -9.79
CA GLN A 61 13.80 7.61 -9.40
C GLN A 61 13.93 6.11 -9.10
N LYS A 62 14.89 5.48 -9.79
CA LYS A 62 15.21 4.06 -9.68
C LYS A 62 16.70 3.88 -9.52
N ILE A 63 17.10 2.71 -9.01
CA ILE A 63 18.50 2.31 -8.99
C ILE A 63 19.08 2.36 -10.40
N ARG A 64 20.27 2.94 -10.54
CA ARG A 64 21.04 2.96 -11.78
C ARG A 64 22.27 2.08 -11.62
N TYR A 65 22.71 1.48 -12.72
CA TYR A 65 23.89 0.62 -12.77
C TYR A 65 24.90 1.22 -13.74
N GLY A 66 26.19 1.02 -13.47
CA GLY A 66 27.28 1.47 -14.32
C GLY A 66 28.62 1.00 -13.77
N ASN A 67 29.71 1.68 -14.14
CA ASN A 67 31.06 1.30 -13.75
C ASN A 67 31.77 2.44 -13.01
N ILE A 68 32.68 2.09 -12.12
CA ILE A 68 33.81 2.93 -11.70
C ILE A 68 34.91 2.67 -12.73
N VAL A 69 35.54 3.72 -13.26
CA VAL A 69 36.66 3.63 -14.21
C VAL A 69 37.90 4.13 -13.48
N SER A 70 38.97 3.33 -13.48
CA SER A 70 40.24 3.80 -12.91
C SER A 70 40.90 4.83 -13.84
N GLU A 71 41.52 5.86 -13.26
CA GLU A 71 42.07 6.98 -14.02
C GLU A 71 43.25 6.59 -14.92
N LYS A 72 44.09 5.65 -14.48
CA LYS A 72 45.34 5.30 -15.16
C LYS A 72 45.19 4.18 -16.18
N ASN A 73 44.45 3.13 -15.82
CA ASN A 73 44.40 1.88 -16.59
C ASN A 73 43.01 1.61 -17.18
N GLU A 74 42.05 2.54 -17.00
CA GLU A 74 40.65 2.44 -17.44
C GLU A 74 39.94 1.14 -17.03
N ILE A 75 40.35 0.56 -15.90
CA ILE A 75 39.78 -0.69 -15.39
C ILE A 75 38.35 -0.40 -14.93
N LYS A 76 37.38 -1.14 -15.49
CA LYS A 76 35.94 -0.94 -15.27
C LYS A 76 35.43 -1.89 -14.20
N THR A 77 35.05 -1.36 -13.04
CA THR A 77 34.46 -2.12 -11.93
C THR A 77 32.97 -1.80 -11.80
N ARG A 78 32.09 -2.81 -11.69
CA ARG A 78 30.63 -2.60 -11.59
C ARG A 78 30.28 -1.82 -10.33
N ARG A 79 29.36 -0.86 -10.45
CA ARG A 79 28.76 -0.11 -9.33
C ARG A 79 27.26 0.10 -9.54
N HIS A 80 26.60 0.60 -8.51
CA HIS A 80 25.22 1.04 -8.58
C HIS A 80 25.02 2.36 -7.83
N TRP A 81 24.00 3.12 -8.22
CA TRP A 81 23.59 4.37 -7.57
C TRP A 81 22.15 4.24 -7.11
N ARG A 82 21.94 4.36 -5.80
CA ARG A 82 20.61 4.33 -5.19
C ARG A 82 20.07 5.75 -5.07
N PRO A 83 18.75 5.96 -5.26
CA PRO A 83 18.14 7.23 -4.88
C PRO A 83 18.19 7.43 -3.37
N ASN A 84 18.25 8.68 -2.92
CA ASN A 84 18.20 9.04 -1.50
C ASN A 84 16.74 8.92 -1.00
N VAL A 85 16.41 7.78 -0.40
CA VAL A 85 15.07 7.43 0.10
C VAL A 85 15.04 7.58 1.61
N GLN A 86 14.06 8.32 2.11
CA GLN A 86 13.85 8.58 3.53
C GLN A 86 12.46 8.12 3.98
N ARG A 87 12.30 7.73 5.24
CA ARG A 87 10.99 7.47 5.85
C ARG A 87 10.55 8.76 6.56
N LYS A 88 9.44 9.36 6.12
CA LYS A 88 8.93 10.62 6.67
C LYS A 88 7.42 10.52 6.92
N ARG A 89 6.96 11.29 7.90
CA ARG A 89 5.54 11.54 8.15
C ARG A 89 5.17 12.83 7.42
N LEU A 90 4.19 12.77 6.53
CA LEU A 90 3.71 13.91 5.76
C LEU A 90 2.25 14.16 6.13
N TYR A 91 1.92 15.40 6.45
CA TYR A 91 0.54 15.78 6.79
C TYR A 91 -0.31 15.90 5.53
N SER A 92 -1.51 15.32 5.57
CA SER A 92 -2.54 15.47 4.53
C SER A 92 -3.69 16.29 5.11
N PRO A 93 -3.92 17.53 4.62
CA PRO A 93 -5.05 18.35 5.04
C PRO A 93 -6.41 17.68 4.81
N SER A 94 -6.59 17.01 3.68
CA SER A 94 -7.87 16.39 3.32
C SER A 94 -8.25 15.21 4.21
N LEU A 95 -7.25 14.50 4.74
CA LEU A 95 -7.46 13.36 5.64
C LEU A 95 -7.32 13.74 7.13
N GLY A 96 -6.82 14.94 7.42
CA GLY A 96 -6.55 15.41 8.79
C GLY A 96 -5.49 14.59 9.54
N LYS A 97 -4.69 13.76 8.85
CA LYS A 97 -3.77 12.78 9.45
C LYS A 97 -2.35 12.89 8.88
N GLN A 98 -1.36 12.44 9.66
CA GLN A 98 0.02 12.27 9.19
C GLN A 98 0.22 10.88 8.59
N ILE A 99 0.66 10.83 7.34
CA ILE A 99 0.88 9.58 6.61
C ILE A 99 2.38 9.26 6.62
N LYS A 100 2.73 8.06 7.10
CA LYS A 100 4.12 7.57 7.12
C LYS A 100 4.46 6.90 5.79
N LEU A 101 5.37 7.50 5.03
CA LEU A 101 5.71 7.02 3.69
C LEU A 101 7.22 6.94 3.47
N ARG A 102 7.64 6.10 2.52
CA ARG A 102 8.99 6.15 1.95
C ARG A 102 8.98 7.15 0.80
N VAL A 103 9.79 8.19 0.91
CA VAL A 103 9.81 9.30 -0.05
C VAL A 103 11.25 9.62 -0.41
N THR A 104 11.51 9.91 -1.69
CA THR A 104 12.84 10.41 -2.10
C THR A 104 13.00 11.90 -1.81
N THR A 105 14.23 12.35 -1.56
CA THR A 105 14.49 13.78 -1.28
C THR A 105 14.12 14.71 -2.44
N LYS A 106 14.12 14.22 -3.68
CA LYS A 106 13.61 14.97 -4.84
C LYS A 106 12.10 15.17 -4.76
N VAL A 107 11.36 14.13 -4.35
CA VAL A 107 9.90 14.20 -4.19
C VAL A 107 9.53 15.11 -3.02
N LEU A 108 10.25 15.06 -1.89
CA LEU A 108 10.03 16.01 -0.79
C LEU A 108 10.07 17.47 -1.26
N ARG A 109 11.12 17.86 -1.99
CA ARG A 109 11.20 19.21 -2.60
C ARG A 109 10.06 19.50 -3.58
N SER A 110 9.55 18.48 -4.27
CA SER A 110 8.44 18.63 -5.21
C SER A 110 7.09 18.79 -4.51
N ILE A 111 6.93 18.16 -3.34
CA ILE A 111 5.78 18.32 -2.45
C ILE A 111 5.77 19.74 -1.88
N ASP A 112 6.91 20.21 -1.37
CA ASP A 112 7.04 21.57 -0.84
C ASP A 112 6.75 22.61 -1.94
N LYS A 113 7.28 22.40 -3.15
CA LYS A 113 7.01 23.26 -4.31
C LYS A 113 5.54 23.24 -4.76
N ALA A 114 4.83 22.12 -4.57
CA ALA A 114 3.41 22.01 -4.88
C ALA A 114 2.52 22.66 -3.80
N GLY A 115 3.06 22.94 -2.61
CA GLY A 115 2.32 23.50 -1.48
C GLY A 115 1.73 22.44 -0.54
N GLY A 116 2.10 21.16 -0.67
CA GLY A 116 1.63 20.10 0.21
C GLY A 116 1.53 18.73 -0.45
N LEU A 117 1.25 17.71 0.37
CA LEU A 117 1.11 16.32 -0.11
C LEU A 117 -0.10 16.18 -1.04
N ASP A 118 -1.24 16.72 -0.66
CA ASP A 118 -2.49 16.57 -1.41
C ASP A 118 -2.38 17.24 -2.79
N GLU A 119 -1.83 18.45 -2.87
CA GLU A 119 -1.56 19.14 -4.14
C GLU A 119 -0.56 18.37 -5.02
N TYR A 120 0.41 17.69 -4.40
CA TYR A 120 1.32 16.83 -5.14
C TYR A 120 0.59 15.65 -5.80
N LEU A 121 -0.31 14.99 -5.06
CA LEU A 121 -1.06 13.80 -5.49
C LEU A 121 -2.17 14.14 -6.49
N LEU A 122 -2.84 15.29 -6.33
CA LEU A 122 -3.92 15.75 -7.21
C LEU A 122 -3.42 16.37 -8.52
N GLY A 123 -2.11 16.53 -8.70
CA GLY A 123 -1.54 17.12 -9.91
C GLY A 123 -1.97 16.42 -11.20
N GLU A 124 -2.58 17.18 -12.10
CA GLU A 124 -3.27 16.67 -13.30
C GLU A 124 -2.32 16.25 -14.44
N LYS A 125 -1.11 16.81 -14.47
CA LYS A 125 -0.16 16.60 -15.57
C LYS A 125 0.17 15.11 -15.73
N THR A 126 0.21 14.62 -16.97
CA THR A 126 0.55 13.22 -17.30
C THR A 126 1.87 12.77 -16.68
N ARG A 127 2.87 13.65 -16.66
CA ARG A 127 4.16 13.41 -16.00
C ARG A 127 4.02 13.18 -14.50
N ARG A 128 3.16 13.94 -13.82
CA ARG A 128 2.91 13.78 -12.38
C ARG A 128 2.27 12.43 -12.10
N LEU A 129 1.30 12.02 -12.92
CA LEU A 129 0.70 10.69 -12.82
C LEU A 129 1.74 9.59 -12.92
N LYS A 130 2.67 9.67 -13.89
CA LYS A 130 3.80 8.72 -14.01
C LYS A 130 4.72 8.71 -12.78
N GLU A 131 4.98 9.88 -12.19
CA GLU A 131 5.84 10.06 -11.02
C GLU A 131 5.28 9.48 -9.73
N LEU A 132 3.96 9.38 -9.65
CA LEU A 132 3.19 8.93 -8.50
C LEU A 132 3.45 7.46 -8.14
N GLY A 133 3.46 6.60 -9.16
CA GLY A 133 3.56 5.14 -9.00
C GLY A 133 2.35 4.53 -8.30
N MET A 134 2.41 3.22 -8.02
CA MET A 134 1.31 2.49 -7.39
C MET A 134 0.92 3.08 -6.03
N GLY A 135 1.87 3.18 -5.09
CA GLY A 135 1.59 3.70 -3.75
C GLY A 135 1.01 5.11 -3.74
N GLY A 136 1.49 6.00 -4.62
CA GLY A 136 0.88 7.32 -4.76
C GLY A 136 -0.50 7.29 -5.42
N TRP A 137 -0.74 6.38 -6.37
CA TRP A 137 -2.05 6.21 -7.02
C TRP A 137 -3.13 5.82 -6.02
N LYS A 138 -2.79 4.89 -5.12
CA LYS A 138 -3.63 4.50 -3.98
C LYS A 138 -3.94 5.68 -3.06
N LEU A 139 -2.93 6.48 -2.69
CA LEU A 139 -3.14 7.68 -1.88
C LEU A 139 -4.02 8.71 -2.60
N ARG A 140 -3.81 8.91 -3.90
CA ARG A 140 -4.61 9.83 -4.73
C ARG A 140 -6.07 9.39 -4.75
N TRP A 141 -6.34 8.11 -5.00
CA TRP A 141 -7.69 7.57 -4.95
C TRP A 141 -8.32 7.78 -3.56
N ARG A 142 -7.59 7.47 -2.48
CA ARG A 142 -8.09 7.66 -1.12
C ARG A 142 -8.47 9.12 -0.83
N ILE A 143 -7.64 10.07 -1.25
CA ILE A 143 -7.89 11.51 -1.10
C ILE A 143 -9.07 11.97 -1.96
N MET A 144 -9.26 11.41 -3.15
CA MET A 144 -10.44 11.72 -3.99
C MET A 144 -11.76 11.29 -3.35
N GLN A 145 -11.75 10.34 -2.40
CA GLN A 145 -12.96 9.91 -1.71
C GLN A 145 -13.39 10.85 -0.58
N THR A 146 -12.52 11.74 -0.09
CA THR A 146 -12.88 12.65 1.00
C THR A 146 -13.81 13.76 0.52
N ASP A 147 -14.69 14.19 1.41
CA ASP A 147 -15.69 15.22 1.09
C ASP A 147 -15.04 16.55 0.71
N ALA A 148 -13.98 16.95 1.42
CA ALA A 148 -13.23 18.16 1.12
C ALA A 148 -12.73 18.24 -0.34
N VAL A 149 -12.30 17.10 -0.91
CA VAL A 149 -11.80 17.04 -2.29
C VAL A 149 -12.95 16.94 -3.29
N LYS A 150 -14.01 16.20 -2.95
CA LYS A 150 -15.24 16.13 -3.76
C LYS A 150 -15.88 17.50 -3.91
N GLU A 151 -16.01 18.26 -2.81
CA GLU A 151 -16.52 19.62 -2.79
C GLU A 151 -15.63 20.57 -3.60
N ARG A 152 -14.31 20.49 -3.42
CA ARG A 152 -13.35 21.27 -4.24
C ARG A 152 -13.55 21.04 -5.73
N PHE A 153 -13.71 19.78 -6.14
CA PHE A 153 -13.94 19.43 -7.54
C PHE A 153 -15.34 19.82 -8.03
N ARG A 154 -16.38 19.76 -7.19
CA ARG A 154 -17.71 20.27 -7.51
C ARG A 154 -17.65 21.77 -7.80
N ALA A 155 -17.03 22.55 -6.91
CA ALA A 155 -16.84 23.99 -7.11
C ALA A 155 -15.97 24.32 -8.34
N GLN A 156 -14.93 23.53 -8.62
CA GLN A 156 -14.12 23.68 -9.84
C GLN A 156 -14.96 23.40 -11.10
N ARG A 157 -15.85 22.41 -11.05
CA ARG A 157 -16.73 22.02 -12.14
C ARG A 157 -17.79 23.09 -12.45
N GLU A 158 -18.39 23.67 -11.42
CA GLU A 158 -19.31 24.80 -11.53
C GLU A 158 -18.63 26.02 -12.17
N LYS A 159 -17.39 26.34 -11.73
CA LYS A 159 -16.59 27.43 -12.32
C LYS A 159 -16.27 27.21 -13.80
N LEU A 160 -16.15 25.95 -14.23
CA LEU A 160 -15.93 25.58 -15.62
C LEU A 160 -17.23 25.47 -16.44
N GLY A 161 -18.41 25.67 -15.82
CA GLY A 161 -19.70 25.56 -16.49
C GLY A 161 -20.07 24.13 -16.90
N LEU A 162 -19.45 23.12 -16.29
CA LEU A 162 -19.74 21.71 -16.57
C LEU A 162 -21.00 21.28 -15.80
N PRO A 163 -21.89 20.45 -16.38
CA PRO A 163 -23.10 19.97 -15.70
C PRO A 163 -22.73 19.19 -14.45
N PRO A 164 -23.53 19.19 -13.37
CA PRO A 164 -23.21 18.46 -12.16
C PRO A 164 -22.89 16.99 -12.47
N LYS A 165 -21.86 16.44 -11.82
CA LYS A 165 -21.52 15.03 -12.02
C LYS A 165 -22.57 14.20 -11.31
N GLU A 166 -23.36 13.45 -12.07
CA GLU A 166 -24.20 12.39 -11.50
C GLU A 166 -23.28 11.35 -10.85
N GLU A 167 -23.52 11.08 -9.56
CA GLU A 167 -22.73 10.12 -8.78
C GLU A 167 -23.13 8.69 -9.16
N VAL A 168 -22.84 8.30 -10.41
CA VAL A 168 -22.91 6.90 -10.83
C VAL A 168 -21.60 6.25 -10.42
N TYR A 169 -21.66 5.35 -9.45
CA TYR A 169 -20.51 4.58 -9.03
C TYR A 169 -20.47 3.30 -9.86
N LEU A 170 -19.37 3.03 -10.55
CA LEU A 170 -19.24 1.89 -11.46
C LEU A 170 -18.10 0.98 -10.97
N ASP A 171 -18.36 -0.31 -10.95
CA ASP A 171 -17.40 -1.40 -10.72
C ASP A 171 -16.38 -1.49 -11.84
N GLU A 172 -15.29 -2.24 -11.61
CA GLU A 172 -14.33 -2.63 -12.66
C GLU A 172 -15.00 -3.36 -13.84
N SER A 173 -16.17 -3.96 -13.59
CA SER A 173 -17.02 -4.65 -14.59
C SER A 173 -18.11 -3.75 -15.19
N GLY A 174 -18.22 -2.48 -14.79
CA GLY A 174 -19.22 -1.52 -15.28
C GLY A 174 -20.59 -1.61 -14.60
N PHE A 175 -20.72 -2.36 -13.51
CA PHE A 175 -21.96 -2.43 -12.71
C PHE A 175 -22.04 -1.30 -11.68
N GLY A 176 -23.25 -0.86 -11.33
CA GLY A 176 -23.47 0.15 -10.31
C GLY A 176 -23.01 -0.32 -8.92
N ILE A 177 -22.07 0.38 -8.28
CA ILE A 177 -21.71 0.20 -6.87
C ILE A 177 -22.67 1.04 -6.03
N THR A 178 -23.17 0.50 -4.92
CA THR A 178 -23.98 1.31 -4.02
C THR A 178 -23.11 2.29 -3.22
N LYS A 179 -23.68 3.42 -2.80
CA LYS A 179 -22.97 4.39 -1.95
C LYS A 179 -22.47 3.74 -0.65
N GLU A 180 -23.19 2.76 -0.14
CA GLU A 180 -22.91 2.03 1.10
C GLU A 180 -21.64 1.18 0.98
N GLU A 181 -21.48 0.41 -0.10
CA GLU A 181 -20.29 -0.41 -0.35
C GLU A 181 -19.01 0.44 -0.43
N ILE A 182 -19.08 1.64 -0.99
CA ILE A 182 -17.93 2.56 -1.06
C ILE A 182 -17.56 3.08 0.31
N MET A 183 -18.56 3.45 1.12
CA MET A 183 -18.31 3.90 2.49
C MET A 183 -17.64 2.80 3.32
N GLU A 184 -18.06 1.54 3.12
CA GLU A 184 -17.46 0.39 3.79
C GLU A 184 -16.01 0.15 3.34
N GLN A 185 -15.73 0.20 2.03
CA GLN A 185 -14.37 0.12 1.51
C GLN A 185 -13.46 1.22 2.10
N VAL A 186 -13.95 2.46 2.16
CA VAL A 186 -13.23 3.59 2.75
C VAL A 186 -12.97 3.36 4.24
N ARG A 187 -13.96 2.88 4.99
CA ARG A 187 -13.84 2.58 6.41
C ARG A 187 -12.80 1.50 6.67
N LYS A 188 -12.89 0.37 5.97
CA LYS A 188 -11.92 -0.75 6.04
C LYS A 188 -10.49 -0.27 5.76
N TYR A 189 -10.35 0.64 4.79
CA TYR A 189 -9.06 1.23 4.47
C TYR A 189 -8.52 2.13 5.58
N ASP A 190 -9.35 3.00 6.15
CA ASP A 190 -8.95 3.90 7.24
C ASP A 190 -8.53 3.14 8.49
N GLU A 191 -9.22 2.04 8.80
CA GLU A 191 -8.88 1.12 9.88
C GLU A 191 -7.52 0.44 9.61
N ALA A 192 -7.29 -0.05 8.39
CA ALA A 192 -5.98 -0.61 8.01
C ALA A 192 -4.85 0.42 8.11
N MET A 193 -5.11 1.67 7.72
CA MET A 193 -4.12 2.75 7.82
C MET A 193 -3.84 3.16 9.28
N ALA A 194 -4.85 3.11 10.15
CA ALA A 194 -4.69 3.33 11.59
C ALA A 194 -3.84 2.22 12.23
N ARG A 195 -4.10 0.95 11.88
CA ARG A 195 -3.32 -0.21 12.34
C ARG A 195 -1.84 -0.11 11.94
N ASP A 196 -1.53 0.40 10.73
CA ASP A 196 -0.13 0.62 10.31
C ASP A 196 0.59 1.74 11.11
N SER A 197 -0.15 2.62 11.78
CA SER A 197 0.40 3.62 12.70
C SER A 197 0.71 3.06 14.09
N GLU A 198 0.09 1.94 14.45
CA GLU A 198 0.22 1.20 15.71
C GLU A 198 0.91 -0.14 15.49
N VAL A 199 2.20 -0.10 15.15
CA VAL A 199 3.07 -1.28 15.32
C VAL A 199 4.29 -0.83 16.11
N ILE A 200 4.12 -0.78 17.43
CA ILE A 200 5.17 -1.14 18.37
C ILE A 200 5.04 -2.66 18.52
N VAL A 201 6.11 -3.37 18.23
CA VAL A 201 6.18 -4.83 18.24
C VAL A 201 5.93 -5.36 19.66
N GLY A 202 4.93 -6.23 19.82
CA GLY A 202 4.68 -7.01 21.03
C GLY A 202 3.33 -7.73 21.00
N GLU A 203 3.35 -8.99 20.57
CA GLU A 203 2.42 -10.13 20.80
C GLU A 203 0.88 -10.01 20.67
N GLU A 204 0.25 -8.85 20.81
CA GLU A 204 -1.22 -8.79 20.99
C GLU A 204 -2.06 -8.79 19.69
N ALA A 205 -1.43 -8.55 18.53
CA ALA A 205 -2.14 -8.37 17.25
C ALA A 205 -2.54 -9.69 16.53
N GLU A 206 -2.07 -10.85 17.01
CA GLU A 206 -2.37 -12.15 16.39
C GLU A 206 -3.54 -12.88 17.07
N GLU A 207 -3.71 -12.78 18.39
CA GLU A 207 -4.82 -13.40 19.12
C GLU A 207 -6.20 -12.82 18.73
N ALA A 208 -6.24 -11.53 18.36
CA ALA A 208 -7.46 -10.87 17.89
C ALA A 208 -7.94 -11.41 16.53
N LYS A 209 -7.01 -11.80 15.64
CA LYS A 209 -7.37 -12.32 14.31
C LYS A 209 -7.86 -13.75 14.37
N GLU A 210 -7.25 -14.57 15.23
CA GLU A 210 -7.63 -15.98 15.36
C GLU A 210 -9.00 -16.14 16.04
N SER A 211 -9.33 -15.24 16.97
CA SER A 211 -10.65 -15.21 17.63
C SER A 211 -11.77 -14.61 16.77
N GLU A 212 -11.47 -13.69 15.85
CA GLU A 212 -12.42 -13.19 14.84
C GLU A 212 -12.74 -14.27 13.79
N ILE A 213 -11.72 -14.99 13.30
CA ILE A 213 -11.87 -16.09 12.33
C ILE A 213 -12.70 -17.26 12.90
N LEU A 214 -12.64 -17.49 14.23
CA LEU A 214 -13.42 -18.54 14.89
C LEU A 214 -14.86 -18.11 15.25
N LYS A 215 -15.19 -16.81 15.17
CA LYS A 215 -16.54 -16.28 15.44
C LYS A 215 -17.36 -16.03 14.18
N GLU A 216 -16.72 -15.84 13.03
CA GLU A 216 -17.40 -15.73 11.74
C GLU A 216 -17.72 -17.12 11.17
N ASP A 217 -18.87 -17.64 11.58
CA ASP A 217 -19.75 -18.56 10.84
C ASP A 217 -19.09 -19.32 9.66
N PHE A 218 -18.41 -20.42 9.98
CA PHE A 218 -17.77 -21.35 9.03
C PHE A 218 -18.71 -22.00 7.98
N MET A 219 -20.01 -21.68 7.94
CA MET A 219 -20.98 -22.34 7.03
C MET A 219 -22.20 -21.45 6.69
N ARG A 220 -22.02 -20.17 6.35
CA ARG A 220 -23.08 -19.42 5.65
C ARG A 220 -22.66 -19.13 4.22
N GLU A 221 -23.19 -19.92 3.29
CA GLU A 221 -23.24 -19.55 1.88
C GLU A 221 -24.14 -18.31 1.75
N GLU A 222 -23.54 -17.12 1.72
CA GLU A 222 -24.24 -15.95 1.20
C GLU A 222 -24.51 -16.20 -0.29
N GLN A 223 -25.80 -16.36 -0.63
CA GLN A 223 -26.17 -16.46 -2.03
C GLN A 223 -25.77 -15.17 -2.75
N PRO A 224 -25.15 -15.25 -3.93
CA PRO A 224 -24.78 -14.06 -4.69
C PRO A 224 -26.06 -13.29 -5.00
N GLN A 225 -26.18 -12.08 -4.46
CA GLN A 225 -27.27 -11.19 -4.85
C GLN A 225 -27.10 -10.88 -6.33
N GLU A 226 -28.05 -11.34 -7.16
CA GLU A 226 -28.11 -11.00 -8.58
C GLU A 226 -28.28 -9.48 -8.71
N ARG A 227 -27.19 -8.78 -9.02
CA ARG A 227 -27.20 -7.35 -9.28
C ARG A 227 -27.95 -7.10 -10.58
N GLN A 228 -29.13 -6.50 -10.51
CA GLN A 228 -29.84 -6.06 -11.71
C GLN A 228 -29.10 -4.87 -12.35
N PRO A 229 -29.04 -4.80 -13.69
CA PRO A 229 -28.46 -3.67 -14.37
C PRO A 229 -29.28 -2.40 -14.07
N VAL A 230 -28.61 -1.35 -13.60
CA VAL A 230 -29.20 -0.01 -13.47
C VAL A 230 -29.22 0.60 -14.87
N LEU A 231 -30.40 0.95 -15.37
CA LEU A 231 -30.62 1.64 -16.64
C LEU A 231 -30.14 3.10 -16.59
#